data_AF-A0A0D6AZK4-F1
#
_entry.id   AF-A0A0D6AZK4-F1
#
_cell.length_a   1.000
_cell.length_b   1.000
_cell.length_c   1.000
_cell.angle_alpha   90.00
_cell.angle_beta   90.00
_cell.angle_gamma   90.00
#
_symmetry.space_group_name_H-M   'P 1'
#
loop_
_entity.id
_entity.type
_entity.pdbx_description
1 polymer ?
#
loop_
_entity_poly.entity_id
_entity_poly.type
_entity_poly.pdbx_seq_one_letter_code
_entity_poly.pdbx_strand_id
1 'polypeptide(L)' 'MKPVASREAIDGVQQMHRALHMALDALENRDEPERAAEILRQIDVAMVDWIEAARFMR' A
#
# COMPACT_ATOMS: atom_id res chain seq x y z
N MET A 1 -24.91 -10.64 4.76
CA MET A 1 -23.77 -10.57 3.82
C MET A 1 -22.61 -9.94 4.56
N LYS A 2 -21.46 -10.61 4.67
CA LYS A 2 -20.23 -9.92 5.10
C LYS A 2 -20.00 -8.78 4.10
N PRO A 3 -19.70 -7.54 4.53
CA PRO A 3 -19.41 -6.46 3.61
C PRO A 3 -18.18 -6.87 2.82
N VAL A 4 -18.41 -7.31 1.58
CA VAL A 4 -17.33 -7.63 0.66
C VAL A 4 -16.74 -6.27 0.32
N ALA A 5 -15.52 -5.99 0.78
CA ALA A 5 -14.77 -4.85 0.30
C ALA A 5 -14.85 -4.86 -1.23
N SER A 6 -15.16 -3.72 -1.86
CA SER A 6 -15.24 -3.65 -3.31
C SER A 6 -13.95 -4.22 -3.92
N ARG A 7 -14.04 -4.81 -5.11
CA ARG A 7 -12.85 -5.40 -5.77
C ARG A 7 -11.69 -4.40 -5.85
N GLU A 8 -12.00 -3.12 -6.12
CA GLU A 8 -11.05 -2.01 -6.08
C GLU A 8 -10.38 -1.84 -4.71
N ALA A 9 -11.13 -1.94 -3.62
CA ALA A 9 -10.56 -1.86 -2.28
C ALA A 9 -9.58 -3.02 -2.00
N ILE A 10 -9.88 -4.23 -2.48
CA ILE A 10 -8.97 -5.38 -2.36
C ILE A 10 -7.72 -5.17 -3.23
N ASP A 11 -7.89 -4.72 -4.47
CA ASP A 11 -6.79 -4.51 -5.40
C ASP A 11 -5.82 -3.42 -4.89
N GLY A 12 -6.35 -2.35 -4.27
CA GLY A 12 -5.55 -1.31 -3.63
C GLY A 12 -4.70 -1.83 -2.47
N VAL A 13 -5.27 -2.65 -1.58
CA VAL A 13 -4.51 -3.29 -0.48
C VAL A 13 -3.43 -4.23 -1.03
N GLN A 14 -3.74 -5.01 -2.06
CA GLN A 14 -2.75 -5.89 -2.69
C GLN A 14 -1.60 -5.12 -3.33
N GLN A 15 -1.87 -3.97 -3.94
CA GLN A 15 -0.84 -3.10 -4.50
C GLN A 15 0.08 -2.54 -3.41
N MET A 16 -0.48 -2.02 -2.31
CA MET A 16 0.29 -1.53 -1.17
C MET A 16 1.14 -2.63 -0.54
N HIS A 17 0.59 -3.84 -0.39
CA HIS A 17 1.34 -5.00 0.12
C HIS A 17 2.53 -5.37 -0.77
N ARG A 18 2.37 -5.38 -2.10
CA ARG A 18 3.49 -5.63 -3.03
C ARG A 18 4.56 -4.54 -2.94
N ALA A 19 4.16 -3.28 -2.86
CA ALA A 19 5.09 -2.17 -2.71
C ALA A 19 5.88 -2.27 -1.39
N LEU A 20 5.23 -2.70 -0.29
CA LEU A 20 5.90 -2.91 0.99
C LEU A 20 7.00 -3.97 0.87
N HIS A 21 6.75 -5.09 0.19
CA HIS A 21 7.78 -6.09 -0.08
C HIS A 21 8.96 -5.52 -0.89
N MET A 22 8.70 -4.65 -1.86
CA MET A 22 9.77 -3.99 -2.63
C MET A 22 10.59 -3.03 -1.77
N ALA A 23 9.96 -2.32 -0.83
CA ALA A 23 10.67 -1.45 0.11
C ALA A 23 11.56 -2.26 1.06
N LEU A 24 11.04 -3.37 1.59
CA LEU A 24 11.80 -4.27 2.46
C LEU A 24 12.98 -4.90 1.71
N ASP A 25 12.78 -5.36 0.48
CA ASP A 25 13.86 -5.89 -0.36
C ASP A 25 14.94 -4.84 -0.64
N ALA A 26 14.56 -3.60 -0.92
CA ALA A 26 15.49 -2.50 -1.10
C ALA A 26 16.32 -2.23 0.17
N LEU A 27 15.72 -2.34 1.36
CA LEU A 27 16.43 -2.15 2.64
C LEU A 27 17.35 -3.34 2.98
N GLU A 28 16.81 -4.55 2.93
CA GLU A 28 17.44 -5.72 3.53
C GLU A 28 18.41 -6.43 2.58
N ASN A 29 18.11 -6.42 1.28
CA ASN A 29 18.84 -7.23 0.30
C ASN A 29 19.68 -6.41 -0.68
N ARG A 30 19.36 -5.11 -0.85
CA ARG A 30 19.97 -4.27 -1.90
C ARG A 30 20.76 -3.08 -1.37
N ASP A 31 20.69 -2.79 -0.06
CA ASP A 31 21.33 -1.63 0.58
C ASP A 31 20.95 -0.30 -0.11
N GLU A 32 19.67 -0.17 -0.49
CA GLU A 32 19.08 0.99 -1.18
C GLU A 32 18.09 1.74 -0.26
N PRO A 33 18.55 2.38 0.84
CA PRO A 33 17.66 2.99 1.83
C PRO A 33 16.85 4.18 1.29
N GLU A 34 17.40 4.97 0.38
CA GLU A 34 16.67 6.08 -0.25
C GLU A 34 15.51 5.56 -1.11
N ARG A 35 15.74 4.45 -1.83
CA ARG A 35 14.72 3.82 -2.67
C ARG A 35 13.60 3.25 -1.82
N ALA A 36 13.94 2.57 -0.73
CA ALA A 36 12.96 2.10 0.22
C ALA A 36 12.13 3.24 0.82
N ALA A 37 12.77 4.33 1.24
CA ALA A 37 12.08 5.50 1.77
C ALA A 37 11.14 6.14 0.73
N GLU A 38 11.53 6.18 -0.54
CA GLU A 38 10.66 6.63 -1.63
C GLU A 38 9.41 5.75 -1.77
N ILE A 39 9.59 4.42 -1.80
CA ILE A 39 8.48 3.48 -1.92
C ILE A 39 7.56 3.59 -0.70
N LEU A 40 8.11 3.71 0.51
CA LEU A 40 7.32 3.87 1.74
C LEU A 40 6.48 5.16 1.72
N ARG A 41 7.03 6.29 1.22
CA ARG A 41 6.25 7.53 1.04
C ARG A 41 5.10 7.35 0.05
N GLN A 42 5.29 6.60 -1.03
CA GLN A 42 4.23 6.31 -1.99
C GLN A 42 3.14 5.42 -1.38
N ILE A 43 3.53 4.45 -0.55
CA ILE A 43 2.58 3.60 0.19
C ILE A 43 1.75 4.44 1.18
N ASP A 44 2.37 5.37 1.89
CA ASP A 44 1.67 6.25 2.85
C ASP A 44 0.56 7.06 2.18
N VAL A 45 0.86 7.70 1.03
CA VAL A 45 -0.13 8.42 0.22
C VAL A 45 -1.26 7.48 -0.23
N ALA A 46 -0.92 6.32 -0.80
CA ALA A 46 -1.92 5.34 -1.25
C ALA A 46 -2.80 4.82 -0.11
N MET A 47 -2.27 4.74 1.11
CA MET A 47 -3.00 4.28 2.28
C MET A 47 -3.99 5.32 2.77
N VAL A 48 -3.61 6.60 2.78
CA VAL A 48 -4.53 7.71 3.07
C VAL A 48 -5.69 7.72 2.07
N ASP A 49 -5.39 7.65 0.78
CA ASP A 49 -6.40 7.63 -0.28
C ASP A 49 -7.37 6.44 -0.12
N TRP A 50 -6.82 5.26 0.21
CA TRP A 50 -7.61 4.06 0.44
C TRP A 50 -8.54 4.19 1.66
N ILE A 51 -8.04 4.75 2.76
CA ILE A 51 -8.83 4.98 3.99
C ILE A 51 -9.96 5.98 3.70
N GLU A 52 -9.67 7.07 2.99
CA GLU A 52 -10.69 8.06 2.61
C GLU A 52 -11.77 7.41 1.73
N ALA A 53 -11.38 6.68 0.69
CA ALA A 53 -12.30 5.95 -0.17
C ALA A 53 -13.17 4.96 0.64
N ALA A 54 -12.57 4.22 1.59
CA ALA A 54 -13.29 3.28 2.44
C ALA A 54 -14.32 3.97 3.38
N ARG A 55 -14.08 5.21 3.81
CA ARG A 55 -15.04 5.99 4.61
C ARG A 55 -16.28 6.39 3.80
N PHE A 56 -16.13 6.66 2.50
CA PHE A 56 -17.25 6.99 1.62
C PHE A 56 -18.07 5.75 1.18
N MET A 57 -17.55 4.54 1.35
CA MET A 57 -18.29 3.29 1.08
C MET A 57 -19.23 2.86 2.23
N ARG A 58 -19.13 3.49 3.41
CA ARG A 58 -19.91 3.16 4.61
C ARG A 58 -21.21 3.95 4.68
#